data_AF-A0A2Z4MPG7-F1
#
_entry.id   AF-A0A2Z4MPG7-F1
#
_cell.length_a   1.000
_cell.length_b   1.000
_cell.length_c   1.000
_cell.angle_alpha   90.00
_cell.angle_beta   90.00
_cell.angle_gamma   90.00
#
_symmetry.space_group_name_H-M   'P 1'
#
loop_
_entity.id
_entity.type
_entity.pdbx_description
1 polymer ?
#
loop_
_entity_poly.entity_id
_entity_poly.type
_entity_poly.pdbx_seq_one_letter_code
_entity_poly.pdbx_strand_id
1 'polypeptide(L)'
;MSQANLPNITPTITLTRDDAIHLLLSSIAIEELGLGHIINAEGEKLQFILETLPGVTAPPATISDLLNINQSVQTANVSITVIELF
;
A
#
# COMPACT_ATOMS: atom_id res chain seq x y z
N MET A 1 -30.05 27.86 32.91
CA MET A 1 -29.68 26.67 32.11
C MET A 1 -28.66 25.87 32.91
N SER A 2 -28.97 24.64 33.34
CA SER A 2 -28.02 23.76 34.03
C SER A 2 -27.24 22.96 32.99
N GLN A 3 -25.94 23.21 32.86
CA GLN A 3 -25.07 22.41 32.02
C GLN A 3 -24.90 21.02 32.67
N ALA A 4 -24.86 19.95 31.87
CA ALA A 4 -24.63 18.61 32.40
C ALA A 4 -23.21 18.51 32.98
N ASN A 5 -23.09 18.06 34.24
CA ASN A 5 -21.81 17.70 34.84
C ASN A 5 -21.32 16.39 34.24
N LEU A 6 -20.58 16.46 33.14
CA LEU A 6 -19.80 15.33 32.65
C LEU A 6 -18.63 15.10 33.63
N PRO A 7 -18.43 13.87 34.12
CA PRO A 7 -17.30 13.57 35.00
C PRO A 7 -15.98 13.82 34.26
N ASN A 8 -14.99 14.34 34.97
CA ASN A 8 -13.64 14.51 34.43
C ASN A 8 -13.03 13.12 34.17
N ILE A 9 -12.74 12.81 32.92
CA ILE A 9 -12.06 11.58 32.52
C ILE A 9 -10.58 11.89 32.36
N THR A 10 -9.75 11.36 33.25
CA THR A 10 -8.29 11.39 33.09
C THR A 10 -7.85 10.11 32.38
N PRO A 11 -7.40 10.19 31.12
CA PRO A 11 -6.94 9.00 30.42
C PRO A 11 -5.69 8.46 31.12
N THR A 12 -5.72 7.19 31.50
CA THR A 12 -4.52 6.48 31.97
C THR A 12 -3.86 5.86 30.75
N ILE A 13 -2.79 6.49 30.25
CA ILE A 13 -2.01 5.96 29.12
C ILE A 13 -0.99 4.97 29.69
N THR A 14 -1.18 3.68 29.39
CA THR A 14 -0.29 2.60 29.84
C THR A 14 0.81 2.26 28.83
N LEU A 15 0.79 2.89 27.65
CA LEU A 15 1.76 2.66 26.58
C LEU A 15 3.11 3.30 26.94
N THR A 16 4.16 2.51 27.00
CA THR A 16 5.52 3.03 27.19
C THR A 16 6.12 3.51 25.85
N ARG A 17 7.22 4.26 25.91
CA ARG A 17 7.96 4.66 24.71
C ARG A 17 8.45 3.45 23.92
N ASP A 18 8.92 2.41 24.61
CA ASP A 18 9.46 1.21 23.97
C ASP A 18 8.33 0.44 23.27
N ASP A 19 7.16 0.33 23.89
CA ASP A 19 5.97 -0.24 23.24
C ASP A 19 5.57 0.56 22.00
N ALA A 20 5.58 1.89 22.08
CA ALA A 20 5.25 2.76 20.96
C ALA A 20 6.24 2.57 19.78
N ILE A 21 7.53 2.40 20.06
CA ILE A 21 8.55 2.13 19.03
C ILE A 21 8.27 0.79 18.35
N HIS A 22 7.98 -0.28 19.11
CA HIS A 22 7.64 -1.58 18.51
C HIS A 22 6.37 -1.53 17.67
N LEU A 23 5.35 -0.78 18.11
CA LEU A 23 4.12 -0.60 17.34
C LEU A 23 4.36 0.18 16.05
N LEU A 24 5.17 1.25 16.08
CA LEU A 24 5.55 2.01 14.89
C LEU A 24 6.35 1.17 13.89
N LEU A 25 7.32 0.39 14.37
CA LEU A 25 8.08 -0.51 13.50
C LEU A 25 7.17 -1.59 12.89
N SER A 26 6.21 -2.11 13.67
CA SER A 26 5.24 -3.08 13.19
C SER A 26 4.29 -2.47 12.16
N SER A 27 3.85 -1.22 12.34
CA SER A 27 2.98 -0.54 11.36
C SER A 27 3.71 -0.29 10.05
N ILE A 28 4.97 0.16 10.11
CA ILE A 28 5.83 0.30 8.92
C ILE A 28 5.98 -1.05 8.21
N ALA A 29 6.35 -2.11 8.95
CA ALA A 29 6.53 -3.44 8.33
C ALA A 29 5.25 -3.98 7.66
N ILE A 30 4.07 -3.70 8.20
CA ILE A 30 2.79 -4.10 7.61
C ILE A 30 2.48 -3.28 6.35
N GLU A 31 2.76 -1.98 6.36
CA GLU A 31 2.61 -1.10 5.20
C GLU A 31 3.51 -1.56 4.04
N GLU A 32 4.79 -1.78 4.32
CA GLU A 32 5.78 -2.30 3.36
C GLU A 32 5.37 -3.65 2.76
N LEU A 33 4.82 -4.55 3.58
CA LEU A 33 4.30 -5.84 3.12
C LEU A 33 3.14 -5.63 2.15
N GLY A 34 2.22 -4.71 2.47
CA GLY A 34 1.10 -4.35 1.60
C GLY A 34 1.57 -3.76 0.27
N LEU A 35 2.54 -2.84 0.30
CA LEU A 35 3.14 -2.24 -0.90
C LEU A 35 3.85 -3.28 -1.76
N GLY A 36 4.56 -4.23 -1.15
CA GLY A 36 5.19 -5.34 -1.86
C GLY A 36 4.19 -6.18 -2.67
N HIS A 37 3.00 -6.43 -2.14
CA HIS A 37 1.94 -7.12 -2.89
C HIS A 37 1.44 -6.31 -4.09
N ILE A 38 1.29 -4.99 -3.95
CA ILE A 38 0.89 -4.11 -5.06
C ILE A 38 1.96 -4.13 -6.16
N ILE A 39 3.23 -3.98 -5.80
CA ILE A 39 4.36 -4.00 -6.75
C ILE A 39 4.41 -5.34 -7.48
N ASN A 40 4.23 -6.46 -6.76
CA ASN A 40 4.19 -7.79 -7.38
C ASN A 40 3.02 -7.92 -8.37
N ALA A 41 1.83 -7.43 -8.03
CA ALA A 41 0.68 -7.46 -8.93
C ALA A 41 0.90 -6.60 -10.19
N GLU A 42 1.57 -5.45 -10.08
CA GLU A 42 2.01 -4.67 -11.25
C GLU A 42 3.02 -5.44 -12.11
N GLY A 43 3.95 -6.16 -11.48
CA GLY A 43 4.88 -7.05 -12.16
C GLY A 43 4.21 -8.19 -12.91
N GLU A 44 3.24 -8.87 -12.30
CA GLU A 44 2.45 -9.94 -12.93
C GLU A 44 1.64 -9.42 -14.12
N LYS A 45 1.10 -8.20 -14.04
CA LYS A 45 0.42 -7.54 -15.17
C LYS A 45 1.35 -7.35 -16.37
N LEU A 46 2.58 -6.91 -16.14
CA LEU A 46 3.59 -6.81 -17.19
C LEU A 46 3.97 -8.20 -17.75
N GLN A 47 4.12 -9.19 -16.88
CA GLN A 47 4.44 -10.53 -17.34
C GLN A 47 3.31 -11.15 -18.17
N PHE A 48 2.06 -10.89 -17.79
CA PHE A 48 0.88 -11.35 -18.51
C PHE A 48 0.83 -10.80 -19.94
N ILE A 49 0.98 -9.48 -20.10
CA ILE A 49 0.87 -8.85 -21.43
C ILE A 49 2.06 -9.15 -22.34
N LEU A 50 3.23 -9.42 -21.75
CA LEU A 50 4.45 -9.81 -22.48
C LEU A 50 4.53 -11.33 -22.72
N GLU A 51 3.51 -12.09 -22.33
CA GLU A 51 3.47 -13.55 -22.46
C GLU A 51 4.62 -14.28 -21.76
N THR A 52 5.10 -13.71 -20.65
CA THR A 52 6.19 -14.29 -19.83
C THR A 52 5.69 -14.94 -18.54
N LEU A 53 4.40 -14.80 -18.22
CA LEU A 53 3.80 -15.39 -17.02
C LEU A 53 3.61 -16.92 -17.18
N PRO A 54 4.24 -17.77 -16.35
CA PRO A 54 4.17 -19.22 -16.51
C PRO A 54 2.75 -19.77 -16.35
N GLY A 55 2.36 -20.69 -17.23
CA GLY A 55 1.06 -21.36 -17.15
C GLY A 55 -0.14 -20.51 -17.60
N VAL A 56 0.11 -19.32 -18.13
CA VAL A 56 -0.92 -18.42 -18.66
C VAL A 56 -0.55 -18.01 -20.09
N THR A 57 -1.54 -18.06 -20.98
CA THR A 57 -1.40 -17.54 -22.36
C THR A 57 -2.31 -16.34 -22.50
N ALA A 58 -1.73 -15.19 -22.85
CA ALA A 58 -2.47 -13.98 -23.14
C ALA A 58 -2.76 -13.88 -24.65
N PRO A 59 -3.83 -13.19 -25.06
CA PRO A 59 -4.00 -12.80 -26.45
C PRO A 59 -2.88 -11.84 -26.88
N PRO A 60 -2.52 -11.78 -28.17
CA PRO A 60 -1.48 -10.87 -28.66
C PRO A 60 -1.79 -9.42 -28.27
N ALA A 61 -0.87 -8.81 -27.54
CA ALA A 61 -1.02 -7.42 -27.10
C ALA A 61 -0.87 -6.44 -28.26
N THR A 62 -1.73 -5.42 -28.32
CA THR A 62 -1.53 -4.29 -29.22
C THR A 62 -0.56 -3.27 -28.63
N ILE A 63 -0.02 -2.39 -29.47
CA ILE A 63 0.79 -1.25 -28.99
C ILE A 63 -0.01 -0.39 -28.00
N SER A 64 -1.31 -0.21 -28.23
CA SER A 64 -2.19 0.53 -27.32
C SER A 64 -2.29 -0.14 -25.95
N ASP A 65 -2.37 -1.46 -25.89
CA ASP A 65 -2.40 -2.20 -24.63
C ASP A 65 -1.09 -2.04 -23.85
N LEU A 66 0.06 -2.09 -24.56
CA LEU A 66 1.38 -1.87 -23.97
C LEU A 66 1.56 -0.44 -23.44
N LEU A 67 1.04 0.57 -24.13
CA LEU A 67 1.08 1.95 -23.65
C LEU A 67 0.17 2.16 -22.43
N ASN A 68 -1.03 1.58 -22.45
CA ASN A 68 -1.98 1.67 -21.35
C ASN A 68 -1.44 1.02 -20.08
N ILE A 69 -0.86 -0.18 -20.19
CA ILE A 69 -0.29 -0.87 -19.02
C ILE A 69 0.95 -0.16 -18.49
N ASN A 70 1.80 0.37 -19.37
CA ASN A 70 2.95 1.16 -18.97
C ASN A 70 2.54 2.44 -18.22
N GLN A 71 1.45 3.09 -18.65
CA GLN A 71 0.90 4.24 -17.94
C GLN A 71 0.31 3.84 -16.57
N SER A 72 -0.39 2.70 -16.51
CA SER A 72 -0.91 2.15 -15.26
C SER A 72 0.21 1.90 -14.24
N VAL A 73 1.26 1.20 -14.65
CA VAL A 73 2.41 0.86 -13.78
C VAL A 73 3.14 2.13 -13.32
N GLN A 74 3.38 3.08 -14.23
CA GLN A 74 3.99 4.36 -13.84
C GLN A 74 3.14 5.13 -12.82
N THR A 75 1.83 5.15 -13.00
CA THR A 75 0.91 5.82 -12.07
C THR A 75 0.98 5.17 -10.69
N ALA A 76 0.94 3.83 -10.63
CA ALA A 76 1.07 3.09 -9.37
C ALA A 76 2.41 3.37 -8.68
N ASN A 77 3.53 3.34 -9.41
CA ASN A 77 4.86 3.62 -8.85
C ASN A 77 5.00 5.05 -8.31
N VAL A 78 4.40 6.04 -8.99
CA VAL A 78 4.35 7.41 -8.48
C VAL A 78 3.54 7.48 -7.20
N SER A 79 2.37 6.83 -7.14
CA SER A 79 1.55 6.79 -5.93
C SER A 79 2.29 6.13 -4.75
N ILE A 80 3.02 5.04 -4.99
CA ILE A 80 3.84 4.38 -3.97
C ILE A 80 4.94 5.33 -3.48
N THR A 81 5.66 5.99 -4.40
CA THR A 81 6.70 6.96 -4.04
C THR A 81 6.16 8.09 -3.16
N VAL A 82 4.92 8.53 -3.39
CA VAL A 82 4.28 9.57 -2.56
C VAL A 82 3.99 9.05 -1.16
N ILE A 83 3.60 7.78 -0.99
CA ILE A 83 3.33 7.17 0.32
C ILE A 83 4.62 7.10 1.15
N GLU A 84 5.72 6.68 0.54
CA GLU A 84 7.06 6.55 1.15
C GLU A 84 7.68 7.89 1.61
N LEU A 85 7.12 9.02 1.20
CA LEU A 85 7.64 10.36 1.54
C LEU A 85 7.01 10.96 2.81
N PHE A 86 6.13 10.23 3.50
CA PHE A 86 5.45 10.68 4.73
C PHE A 86 5.83 9.81 5.94
#